data_AF-A0A0Q6EJV2-F1
#
_entry.id   AF-A0A0Q6EJV2-F1
#
_cell.length_a   1.000
_cell.length_b   1.000
_cell.length_c   1.000
_cell.angle_alpha   90.00
_cell.angle_beta   90.00
_cell.angle_gamma   90.00
#
_symmetry.space_group_name_H-M   'P 1'
#
loop_
_entity.id
_entity.type
_entity.pdbx_description
1 polymer ?
#
loop_
_entity_poly.entity_id
_entity_poly.type
_entity_poly.pdbx_seq_one_letter_code
_entity_poly.pdbx_strand_id
1 'polypeptide(L)'
;MGELRSVSDTITLWFTKSKDSPPGAAMPSAEMHFNLWRHVRSRKADEDFLDVGILMRNAEQLGTLSIYLPFTFKERPQDLMGLLREKQHLLRGVFNEVVEFGASVGVGQESFTVQKGRQHYLTCHGGLNPSRLTTRVLEDSDRTCGTILTFEEPFCAGMREPGGHYLRFRIGLDAAASVTFSSKKSGSEGSLSLNWKQREYTEIRFNEMRSIQSSLQSTLDRDDRHAVPISAVHAFLLRDMAFELLAAHSPPYKVRLLEADLWRGYAPETFGSDLGRFVVYHWKKEFDPPMADQSVVVFAKFSYESAKVYAYVVGIILLGATGSALQAVSMSLCNWPAWRSLMLLALCWAVLYLWTDWSDLLRRFGWARLSKGPRKK
;
A
#
# COMPACT_ATOMS: atom_id res chain seq x y z
N MET A 1 16.18 -12.69 6.93
CA MET A 1 16.73 -11.92 5.80
C MET A 1 15.73 -12.11 4.67
N GLY A 2 14.77 -11.19 4.51
CA GLY A 2 13.73 -11.34 3.49
C GLY A 2 14.27 -10.88 2.15
N GLU A 3 14.34 -11.79 1.18
CA GLU A 3 14.61 -11.42 -0.22
C GLU A 3 13.58 -10.38 -0.67
N LEU A 4 14.08 -9.29 -1.27
CA LEU A 4 13.25 -8.37 -2.03
C LEU A 4 12.71 -9.16 -3.23
N ARG A 5 11.51 -9.72 -3.10
CA ARG A 5 10.76 -10.13 -4.29
C ARG A 5 10.51 -8.87 -5.11
N SER A 6 11.16 -8.80 -6.26
CA SER A 6 10.81 -7.87 -7.33
C SER A 6 9.44 -8.29 -7.85
N VAL A 7 8.37 -7.84 -7.20
CA VAL A 7 7.01 -8.06 -7.71
C VAL A 7 6.77 -6.97 -8.75
N SER A 8 7.13 -7.26 -9.99
CA SER A 8 6.96 -6.41 -11.15
C SER A 8 5.55 -6.59 -11.71
N ASP A 9 4.52 -6.34 -10.90
CA ASP A 9 3.15 -6.56 -11.33
C ASP A 9 2.36 -5.24 -11.29
N THR A 10 1.52 -5.02 -12.30
CA THR A 10 0.82 -3.76 -12.54
C THR A 10 -0.68 -3.98 -12.63
N ILE A 11 -1.48 -3.02 -12.16
CA ILE A 11 -2.94 -3.04 -12.37
C ILE A 11 -3.21 -2.62 -13.81
N THR A 12 -4.08 -3.33 -14.51
CA THR A 12 -4.38 -3.05 -15.93
C THR A 12 -5.87 -3.00 -16.18
N LEU A 13 -6.35 -2.02 -16.97
CA LEU A 13 -7.75 -1.85 -17.35
C LEU A 13 -7.95 -1.95 -18.86
N TRP A 14 -8.92 -2.74 -19.30
CA TRP A 14 -9.33 -2.85 -20.70
C TRP A 14 -10.83 -3.09 -20.82
N PHE A 15 -11.35 -2.98 -22.04
CA PHE A 15 -12.75 -3.22 -22.33
C PHE A 15 -12.94 -3.97 -23.65
N THR A 16 -14.14 -4.53 -23.84
CA THR A 16 -14.59 -5.04 -25.14
C THR A 16 -15.74 -4.16 -25.64
N LYS A 17 -15.94 -4.07 -26.95
CA LYS A 17 -17.08 -3.34 -27.51
C LYS A 17 -18.35 -4.16 -27.44
N SER A 18 -19.47 -3.49 -27.14
CA SER A 18 -20.78 -4.12 -27.24
C SER A 18 -21.12 -4.43 -28.69
N LYS A 19 -21.86 -5.51 -28.93
CA LYS A 19 -22.43 -5.82 -30.25
C LYS A 19 -23.44 -4.78 -30.69
N ASP A 20 -24.10 -4.12 -29.73
CA ASP A 20 -25.13 -3.10 -29.96
C ASP A 20 -24.54 -1.68 -29.98
N SER A 21 -23.22 -1.55 -30.11
CA SER A 21 -22.53 -0.26 -30.09
C SER A 21 -23.03 0.64 -31.23
N PRO A 22 -23.48 1.88 -30.94
CA PRO A 22 -23.93 2.80 -31.98
C PRO A 22 -22.75 3.19 -32.90
N PRO A 23 -22.96 3.25 -34.23
CA PRO A 23 -21.93 3.65 -35.18
C PRO A 23 -21.42 5.05 -34.86
N GLY A 24 -20.10 5.21 -34.73
CA GLY A 24 -19.47 6.52 -34.52
C GLY A 24 -19.56 7.08 -33.09
N ALA A 25 -20.02 6.32 -32.10
CA ALA A 25 -19.91 6.74 -30.71
C ALA A 25 -18.43 6.98 -30.30
N ALA A 26 -18.23 7.90 -29.36
CA ALA A 26 -16.90 8.22 -28.87
C ALA A 26 -16.30 7.01 -28.11
N MET A 27 -14.97 6.96 -28.07
CA MET A 27 -14.28 5.96 -27.26
C MET A 27 -14.53 6.22 -25.78
N PRO A 28 -14.77 5.18 -24.96
CA PRO A 28 -14.91 5.35 -23.53
C PRO A 28 -13.60 5.87 -22.95
N SER A 29 -13.70 6.70 -21.92
CA SER A 29 -12.54 7.13 -21.14
C SER A 29 -12.79 6.88 -19.66
N ALA A 30 -11.71 6.62 -18.92
CA ALA A 30 -11.78 6.33 -17.49
C ALA A 30 -10.98 7.34 -16.67
N GLU A 31 -11.47 7.61 -15.47
CA GLU A 31 -10.71 8.19 -14.37
C GLU A 31 -10.65 7.15 -13.24
N MET A 32 -9.42 6.85 -12.80
CA MET A 32 -9.13 5.74 -11.89
C MET A 32 -8.85 6.26 -10.48
N HIS A 33 -9.46 5.63 -9.48
CA HIS A 33 -9.32 5.98 -8.07
C HIS A 33 -8.84 4.76 -7.30
N PHE A 34 -7.61 4.79 -6.79
CA PHE A 34 -7.03 3.73 -5.97
C PHE A 34 -6.86 4.23 -4.54
N ASN A 35 -7.59 3.66 -3.58
CA ASN A 35 -7.43 4.00 -2.16
C ASN A 35 -6.86 2.79 -1.42
N LEU A 36 -5.57 2.83 -1.12
CA LEU A 36 -4.89 1.79 -0.36
C LEU A 36 -4.93 2.15 1.12
N TRP A 37 -5.71 1.39 1.89
CA TRP A 37 -5.84 1.53 3.33
C TRP A 37 -4.90 0.57 4.04
N ARG A 38 -4.03 1.12 4.89
CA ARG A 38 -2.97 0.35 5.54
C ARG A 38 -3.04 0.47 7.04
N HIS A 39 -3.28 -0.65 7.71
CA HIS A 39 -3.31 -0.72 9.16
C HIS A 39 -1.99 -1.26 9.72
N VAL A 40 -1.46 -0.60 10.76
CA VAL A 40 -0.11 -0.91 11.28
C VAL A 40 -0.18 -1.77 12.53
N ARG A 41 -1.18 -1.53 13.39
CA ARG A 41 -1.15 -2.03 14.77
C ARG A 41 -1.72 -3.44 14.91
N SER A 42 -2.47 -3.92 13.93
CA SER A 42 -2.91 -5.31 13.91
C SER A 42 -1.74 -6.21 13.50
N ARG A 43 -1.43 -7.18 14.35
CA ARG A 43 -0.55 -8.29 14.00
C ARG A 43 -1.19 -9.23 12.97
N LYS A 44 -2.47 -9.02 12.64
CA LYS A 44 -3.16 -9.72 11.56
C LYS A 44 -3.02 -8.88 10.30
N ALA A 45 -2.44 -9.48 9.26
CA ALA A 45 -2.33 -8.84 7.96
C ALA A 45 -3.69 -8.68 7.25
N ASP A 46 -4.75 -9.25 7.83
CA ASP A 46 -6.09 -9.39 7.24
C ASP A 46 -6.96 -8.11 7.33
N GLU A 47 -6.34 -6.95 7.59
CA GLU A 47 -7.07 -5.69 7.77
C GLU A 47 -6.72 -4.64 6.71
N ASP A 48 -5.72 -4.86 5.86
CA ASP A 48 -5.47 -3.95 4.75
C ASP A 48 -6.54 -4.14 3.66
N PHE A 49 -6.90 -3.07 2.96
CA PHE A 49 -7.80 -3.19 1.82
C PHE A 49 -7.51 -2.14 0.75
N LEU A 50 -7.89 -2.47 -0.48
CA LEU A 50 -7.85 -1.57 -1.63
C LEU A 50 -9.27 -1.24 -2.05
N ASP A 51 -9.65 0.03 -2.03
CA ASP A 51 -10.82 0.48 -2.78
C ASP A 51 -10.39 0.87 -4.19
N VAL A 52 -11.16 0.43 -5.18
CA VAL A 52 -11.00 0.80 -6.58
C VAL A 52 -12.28 1.51 -7.02
N GLY A 53 -12.15 2.76 -7.44
CA GLY A 53 -13.20 3.53 -8.08
C GLY A 53 -12.88 3.74 -9.56
N ILE A 54 -13.90 3.61 -10.41
CA ILE A 54 -13.78 3.82 -11.85
C ILE A 54 -14.88 4.78 -12.27
N LEU A 55 -14.48 5.96 -12.74
CA LEU A 55 -15.39 6.93 -13.36
C LEU A 55 -15.25 6.82 -14.88
N MET A 56 -16.27 6.29 -15.53
CA MET A 56 -16.35 6.15 -16.98
C MET A 56 -17.10 7.34 -17.60
N ARG A 57 -16.63 7.81 -18.75
CA ARG A 57 -17.32 8.75 -19.64
C ARG A 57 -17.40 8.16 -21.04
N ASN A 58 -18.42 8.53 -21.81
CA ASN A 58 -18.67 8.02 -23.17
C ASN A 58 -18.70 6.49 -23.23
N ALA A 59 -19.46 5.86 -22.32
CA ALA A 59 -19.50 4.41 -22.17
C ALA A 59 -20.56 3.74 -23.07
N GLU A 60 -21.06 4.42 -24.10
CA GLU A 60 -22.13 3.93 -24.99
C GLU A 60 -21.72 2.66 -25.76
N GLN A 61 -20.42 2.48 -26.03
CA GLN A 61 -19.89 1.30 -26.72
C GLN A 61 -19.43 0.18 -25.77
N LEU A 62 -19.55 0.36 -24.46
CA LEU A 62 -18.95 -0.55 -23.49
C LEU A 62 -19.69 -1.90 -23.46
N GLY A 63 -19.03 -2.97 -23.91
CA GLY A 63 -19.50 -4.35 -23.84
C GLY A 63 -19.21 -4.96 -22.47
N THR A 64 -17.94 -5.29 -22.23
CA THR A 64 -17.44 -5.67 -20.91
C THR A 64 -16.32 -4.75 -20.46
N LEU A 65 -16.17 -4.59 -19.15
CA LEU A 65 -15.05 -3.88 -18.54
C LEU A 65 -14.25 -4.86 -17.70
N SER A 66 -12.94 -4.93 -17.89
CA SER A 66 -12.09 -5.87 -17.16
C SER A 66 -10.91 -5.14 -16.51
N ILE A 67 -10.63 -5.50 -15.27
CA ILE A 67 -9.47 -5.01 -14.52
C ILE A 67 -8.65 -6.20 -14.01
N TYR A 68 -7.36 -6.18 -14.30
CA TYR A 68 -6.39 -7.12 -13.76
C TYR A 68 -5.80 -6.55 -12.47
N LEU A 69 -5.74 -7.40 -11.45
CA LEU A 69 -5.16 -7.11 -10.15
C LEU A 69 -3.95 -8.02 -9.92
N PRO A 70 -2.79 -7.47 -9.53
CA PRO A 70 -1.53 -8.21 -9.39
C PRO A 70 -1.44 -9.07 -8.12
N PHE A 71 -2.55 -9.65 -7.69
CA PHE A 71 -2.67 -10.49 -6.52
C PHE A 71 -3.95 -11.32 -6.59
N THR A 72 -4.01 -12.34 -5.74
CA THR A 72 -5.21 -13.13 -5.51
C THR A 72 -5.88 -12.72 -4.21
N PHE A 73 -7.19 -12.94 -4.13
CA PHE A 73 -7.98 -12.72 -2.93
C PHE A 73 -9.06 -13.79 -2.86
N LYS A 74 -9.48 -14.13 -1.64
CA LYS A 74 -10.45 -15.22 -1.40
C LYS A 74 -11.89 -14.74 -1.44
N GLU A 75 -12.13 -13.55 -0.91
CA GLU A 75 -13.46 -12.98 -0.77
C GLU A 75 -13.83 -12.17 -2.00
N ARG A 76 -15.11 -12.17 -2.38
CA ARG A 76 -15.55 -11.36 -3.52
C ARG A 76 -15.37 -9.87 -3.22
N PRO A 77 -15.13 -9.03 -4.24
CA PRO A 77 -15.11 -7.60 -4.07
C PRO A 77 -16.41 -7.10 -3.43
N GLN A 78 -16.28 -6.33 -2.36
CA GLN A 78 -17.41 -5.71 -1.68
C GLN A 78 -17.87 -4.47 -2.45
N ASP A 79 -19.15 -4.42 -2.79
CA ASP A 79 -19.77 -3.23 -3.37
C ASP A 79 -19.91 -2.11 -2.32
N LEU A 80 -19.46 -0.89 -2.67
CA LEU A 80 -19.53 0.28 -1.79
C LEU A 80 -20.68 1.23 -2.14
N MET A 81 -21.44 0.99 -3.21
CA MET A 81 -22.51 1.88 -3.66
C MET A 81 -23.67 1.98 -2.67
N GLY A 82 -24.06 0.87 -2.03
CA GLY A 82 -25.08 0.89 -0.98
C GLY A 82 -24.69 1.81 0.18
N LEU A 83 -23.43 1.73 0.62
CA LEU A 83 -22.88 2.58 1.67
C LEU A 83 -22.89 4.08 1.27
N LEU A 84 -22.49 4.40 0.03
CA LEU A 84 -22.49 5.80 -0.44
C LEU A 84 -23.90 6.37 -0.61
N ARG A 85 -24.88 5.51 -0.93
CA ARG A 85 -26.28 5.90 -1.03
C ARG A 85 -26.86 6.30 0.32
N GLU A 86 -26.62 5.48 1.34
CA GLU A 86 -27.22 5.67 2.68
C GLU A 86 -26.62 6.88 3.41
N LYS A 87 -25.37 7.24 3.09
CA LYS A 87 -24.59 8.23 3.83
C LYS A 87 -24.15 9.38 2.92
N GLN A 88 -24.98 10.42 2.83
CA GLN A 88 -24.71 11.59 1.99
C GLN A 88 -23.35 12.25 2.26
N HIS A 89 -22.89 12.28 3.52
CA HIS A 89 -21.58 12.82 3.86
C HIS A 89 -20.45 12.01 3.21
N LEU A 90 -20.55 10.67 3.13
CA LEU A 90 -19.57 9.84 2.41
C LEU A 90 -19.58 10.10 0.91
N LEU A 91 -20.77 10.27 0.33
CA LEU A 91 -20.91 10.62 -1.09
C LEU A 91 -20.16 11.92 -1.41
N ARG A 92 -20.37 12.96 -0.60
CA ARG A 92 -19.66 14.24 -0.71
C ARG A 92 -18.15 14.09 -0.50
N GLY A 93 -17.73 13.23 0.43
CA GLY A 93 -16.33 12.94 0.70
C GLY A 93 -15.62 12.22 -0.46
N VAL A 94 -16.28 11.26 -1.09
CA VAL A 94 -15.73 10.50 -2.24
C VAL A 94 -15.56 11.39 -3.46
N PHE A 95 -16.56 12.22 -3.78
CA PHE A 95 -16.47 13.12 -4.94
C PHE A 95 -15.77 14.44 -4.63
N ASN A 96 -15.48 14.74 -3.36
CA ASN A 96 -14.95 16.02 -2.89
C ASN A 96 -15.76 17.22 -3.43
N GLU A 97 -17.08 17.05 -3.50
CA GLU A 97 -18.01 17.95 -4.16
C GLU A 97 -19.32 18.03 -3.37
N VAL A 98 -20.02 19.15 -3.46
CA VAL A 98 -21.35 19.31 -2.85
C VAL A 98 -22.38 18.63 -3.74
N VAL A 99 -22.48 17.31 -3.58
CA VAL A 99 -23.41 16.45 -4.30
C VAL A 99 -24.47 15.86 -3.39
N GLU A 100 -25.57 15.46 -4.01
CA GLU A 100 -26.73 14.89 -3.33
C GLU A 100 -27.20 13.63 -4.05
N PHE A 101 -27.84 12.75 -3.29
CA PHE A 101 -28.50 11.57 -3.83
C PHE A 101 -29.69 12.01 -4.70
N GLY A 102 -29.77 11.48 -5.92
CA GLY A 102 -30.88 11.64 -6.85
C GLY A 102 -31.89 10.49 -6.76
N ALA A 103 -32.37 10.01 -7.89
CA ALA A 103 -33.25 8.84 -7.94
C ALA A 103 -32.45 7.54 -7.99
N SER A 104 -32.98 6.47 -7.37
CA SER A 104 -32.55 5.09 -7.64
C SER A 104 -32.96 4.66 -9.05
N VAL A 105 -32.06 3.96 -9.73
CA VAL A 105 -32.22 3.54 -11.14
C VAL A 105 -31.88 2.06 -11.28
N GLY A 106 -32.46 1.41 -12.28
CA GLY A 106 -32.19 0.01 -12.63
C GLY A 106 -33.05 -1.00 -11.89
N VAL A 107 -33.01 -2.25 -12.38
CA VAL A 107 -33.73 -3.38 -11.79
C VAL A 107 -33.12 -3.71 -10.43
N GLY A 108 -33.95 -3.75 -9.39
CA GLY A 108 -33.50 -3.96 -8.01
C GLY A 108 -33.03 -2.70 -7.30
N GLN A 109 -33.14 -1.52 -7.94
CA GLN A 109 -32.68 -0.24 -7.38
C GLN A 109 -31.23 -0.28 -6.90
N GLU A 110 -30.33 -1.01 -7.56
CA GLU A 110 -28.93 -1.15 -7.11
C GLU A 110 -28.06 0.04 -7.54
N SER A 111 -28.46 0.74 -8.61
CA SER A 111 -27.82 1.97 -9.09
C SER A 111 -28.59 3.21 -8.64
N PHE A 112 -27.94 4.38 -8.66
CA PHE A 112 -28.57 5.65 -8.33
C PHE A 112 -27.90 6.83 -9.03
N THR A 113 -28.66 7.89 -9.24
CA THR A 113 -28.12 9.15 -9.79
C THR A 113 -27.57 10.03 -8.67
N VAL A 114 -26.56 10.81 -9.02
CA VAL A 114 -25.97 11.84 -8.17
C VAL A 114 -26.25 13.18 -8.83
N GLN A 115 -26.69 14.15 -8.03
CA GLN A 115 -27.01 15.50 -8.48
C GLN A 115 -26.01 16.50 -7.91
N LYS A 116 -25.68 17.52 -8.71
CA LYS A 116 -24.94 18.70 -8.28
C LYS A 116 -25.86 19.90 -8.44
N GLY A 117 -26.40 20.40 -7.31
CA GLY A 117 -27.53 21.33 -7.33
C GLY A 117 -28.77 20.67 -7.93
N ARG A 118 -29.32 21.23 -9.01
CA ARG A 118 -30.52 20.69 -9.71
C ARG A 118 -30.19 19.91 -10.99
N GLN A 119 -28.91 19.69 -11.28
CA GLN A 119 -28.46 19.03 -12.51
C GLN A 119 -27.95 17.62 -12.21
N HIS A 120 -28.20 16.70 -13.13
CA HIS A 120 -27.57 15.39 -13.13
C HIS A 120 -26.05 15.57 -13.22
N TYR A 121 -25.33 14.89 -12.33
CA TYR A 121 -23.88 14.91 -12.29
C TYR A 121 -23.30 13.61 -12.85
N LEU A 122 -23.71 12.47 -12.28
CA LEU A 122 -23.30 11.14 -12.72
C LEU A 122 -24.28 10.07 -12.22
N THR A 123 -24.13 8.85 -12.73
CA THR A 123 -24.87 7.67 -12.27
C THR A 123 -23.91 6.69 -11.60
N CYS A 124 -24.16 6.36 -10.34
CA CYS A 124 -23.44 5.37 -9.55
C CYS A 124 -24.03 3.97 -9.76
N HIS A 125 -23.19 2.98 -10.06
CA HIS A 125 -23.60 1.61 -10.39
C HIS A 125 -23.15 0.61 -9.34
N GLY A 126 -24.13 -0.04 -8.71
CA GLY A 126 -23.93 -1.11 -7.73
C GLY A 126 -24.50 -2.45 -8.19
N GLY A 127 -24.67 -3.38 -7.26
CA GLY A 127 -25.21 -4.71 -7.51
C GLY A 127 -24.15 -5.69 -8.02
N LEU A 128 -22.99 -5.76 -7.37
CA LEU A 128 -21.94 -6.71 -7.73
C LEU A 128 -22.31 -8.14 -7.31
N ASN A 129 -23.01 -8.84 -8.20
CA ASN A 129 -23.44 -10.21 -8.05
C ASN A 129 -22.79 -11.11 -9.13
N PRO A 130 -22.84 -12.45 -9.02
CA PRO A 130 -22.10 -13.32 -9.94
C PRO A 130 -22.60 -13.32 -11.40
N SER A 131 -23.78 -12.77 -11.71
CA SER A 131 -24.21 -12.57 -13.11
C SER A 131 -23.71 -11.26 -13.71
N ARG A 132 -23.22 -10.34 -12.87
CA ARG A 132 -22.72 -9.01 -13.24
C ARG A 132 -21.21 -8.86 -13.11
N LEU A 133 -20.57 -9.67 -12.25
CA LEU A 133 -19.14 -9.66 -12.00
C LEU A 133 -18.60 -11.09 -11.93
N THR A 134 -17.65 -11.41 -12.81
CA THR A 134 -16.91 -12.67 -12.75
C THR A 134 -15.46 -12.43 -12.35
N THR A 135 -14.86 -13.45 -11.73
CA THR A 135 -13.49 -13.42 -11.26
C THR A 135 -12.73 -14.60 -11.84
N ARG A 136 -11.57 -14.36 -12.45
CA ARG A 136 -10.71 -15.40 -13.00
C ARG A 136 -9.30 -15.22 -12.48
N VAL A 137 -8.76 -16.25 -11.83
CA VAL A 137 -7.34 -16.29 -11.46
C VAL A 137 -6.52 -16.56 -12.72
N LEU A 138 -5.45 -15.79 -12.87
CA LEU A 138 -4.44 -15.96 -13.90
C LEU A 138 -3.17 -16.46 -13.21
N GLU A 139 -2.76 -17.67 -13.57
CA GLU A 139 -1.52 -18.28 -13.08
C GLU A 139 -0.45 -18.11 -14.16
N ASP A 140 0.70 -17.58 -13.79
CA ASP A 140 1.88 -17.53 -14.67
C ASP A 140 2.87 -18.66 -14.32
N SER A 141 3.74 -19.01 -15.27
CA SER A 141 4.74 -20.09 -15.13
C SER A 141 5.67 -19.89 -13.92
N ASP A 142 5.85 -18.63 -13.51
CA ASP A 142 6.76 -18.21 -12.44
C ASP A 142 6.10 -18.17 -11.05
N ARG A 143 4.89 -18.73 -10.92
CA ARG A 143 4.05 -18.74 -9.69
C ARG A 143 3.60 -17.35 -9.22
N THR A 144 3.71 -16.32 -10.05
CA THR A 144 2.99 -15.07 -9.83
C THR A 144 1.52 -15.30 -10.24
N CYS A 145 0.61 -15.01 -9.31
CA CYS A 145 -0.82 -15.18 -9.52
C CYS A 145 -1.49 -13.81 -9.45
N GLY A 146 -2.30 -13.49 -10.46
CA GLY A 146 -3.15 -12.31 -10.45
C GLY A 146 -4.62 -12.68 -10.65
N THR A 147 -5.51 -11.71 -10.49
CA THR A 147 -6.95 -11.91 -10.64
C THR A 147 -7.51 -10.92 -11.65
N ILE A 148 -8.23 -11.44 -12.65
CA ILE A 148 -9.03 -10.64 -13.57
C ILE A 148 -10.44 -10.55 -13.01
N LEU A 149 -10.90 -9.33 -12.79
CA LEU A 149 -12.28 -8.99 -12.52
C LEU A 149 -12.93 -8.51 -13.82
N THR A 150 -14.02 -9.16 -14.24
CA THR A 150 -14.77 -8.77 -15.43
C THR A 150 -16.18 -8.37 -15.06
N PHE A 151 -16.50 -7.10 -15.28
CA PHE A 151 -17.86 -6.58 -15.27
C PHE A 151 -18.53 -6.98 -16.58
N GLU A 152 -19.52 -7.85 -16.45
CA GLU A 152 -20.18 -8.50 -17.58
C GLU A 152 -21.17 -7.56 -18.28
N GLU A 153 -21.60 -7.96 -19.48
CA GLU A 153 -22.56 -7.24 -20.32
C GLU A 153 -23.79 -6.72 -19.54
N PRO A 154 -24.45 -7.48 -18.63
CA PRO A 154 -25.61 -6.97 -17.90
C PRO A 154 -25.29 -5.79 -16.97
N PHE A 155 -24.06 -5.69 -16.46
CA PHE A 155 -23.62 -4.55 -15.66
C PHE A 155 -23.29 -3.36 -16.56
N CYS A 156 -22.55 -3.61 -17.65
CA CYS A 156 -22.10 -2.56 -18.57
C CYS A 156 -23.24 -1.96 -19.40
N ALA A 157 -24.31 -2.70 -19.68
CA ALA A 157 -25.49 -2.19 -20.35
C ALA A 157 -26.11 -0.97 -19.62
N GLY A 158 -26.08 -0.97 -18.28
CA GLY A 158 -26.55 0.17 -17.48
C GLY A 158 -25.65 1.42 -17.59
N MET A 159 -24.40 1.26 -18.03
CA MET A 159 -23.44 2.35 -18.25
C MET A 159 -23.48 2.92 -19.67
N ARG A 160 -24.40 2.48 -20.53
CA ARG A 160 -24.50 3.01 -21.91
C ARG A 160 -25.38 4.24 -22.05
N GLU A 161 -26.08 4.62 -20.98
CA GLU A 161 -26.86 5.86 -20.97
C GLU A 161 -25.94 7.09 -21.08
N PRO A 162 -26.39 8.21 -21.65
CA PRO A 162 -25.56 9.40 -21.73
C PRO A 162 -25.14 9.91 -20.33
N GLY A 163 -23.86 10.28 -20.20
CA GLY A 163 -23.33 10.95 -19.01
C GLY A 163 -22.14 10.24 -18.37
N GLY A 164 -21.83 10.63 -17.14
CA GLY A 164 -20.78 10.02 -16.34
C GLY A 164 -21.29 8.81 -15.55
N HIS A 165 -20.50 7.76 -15.48
CA HIS A 165 -20.82 6.54 -14.73
C HIS A 165 -19.73 6.24 -13.71
N TYR A 166 -20.12 5.97 -12.47
CA TYR A 166 -19.18 5.66 -11.40
C TYR A 166 -19.48 4.30 -10.79
N LEU A 167 -18.44 3.51 -10.56
CA LEU A 167 -18.53 2.34 -9.68
C LEU A 167 -17.37 2.37 -8.69
N ARG A 168 -17.58 1.76 -7.52
CA ARG A 168 -16.54 1.61 -6.51
C ARG A 168 -16.73 0.33 -5.73
N PHE A 169 -15.65 -0.42 -5.59
CA PHE A 169 -15.63 -1.68 -4.85
C PHE A 169 -14.38 -1.77 -3.98
N ARG A 170 -14.46 -2.60 -2.94
CA ARG A 170 -13.40 -2.87 -1.99
C ARG A 170 -12.91 -4.30 -2.11
N ILE A 171 -11.60 -4.48 -2.02
CA ILE A 171 -10.96 -5.79 -1.97
C ILE A 171 -10.12 -5.85 -0.69
N GLY A 172 -10.44 -6.82 0.16
CA GLY A 172 -9.59 -7.15 1.31
C GLY A 172 -8.25 -7.73 0.84
N LEU A 173 -7.16 -7.24 1.44
CA LEU A 173 -5.82 -7.70 1.14
C LEU A 173 -5.37 -8.64 2.26
N ASP A 174 -5.11 -9.90 1.91
CA ASP A 174 -4.48 -10.82 2.83
C ASP A 174 -2.97 -10.54 2.95
N ALA A 175 -2.27 -11.31 3.78
CA ALA A 175 -0.83 -11.18 3.96
C ALA A 175 -0.03 -11.25 2.65
N ALA A 176 -0.47 -12.07 1.68
CA ALA A 176 0.23 -12.24 0.41
C ALA A 176 -0.02 -11.06 -0.52
N ALA A 177 -1.28 -10.64 -0.67
CA ALA A 177 -1.67 -9.49 -1.48
C ALA A 177 -1.13 -8.16 -0.92
N SER A 178 -1.06 -8.03 0.41
CA SER A 178 -0.49 -6.86 1.11
C SER A 178 0.99 -6.64 0.79
N VAL A 179 1.74 -7.72 0.47
CA VAL A 179 3.16 -7.64 0.09
C VAL A 179 3.35 -7.14 -1.35
N THR A 180 2.37 -7.35 -2.24
CA THR A 180 2.41 -6.82 -3.62
C THR A 180 2.58 -5.30 -3.64
N PHE A 181 1.86 -4.61 -2.76
CA PHE A 181 1.95 -3.15 -2.65
C PHE A 181 3.06 -2.68 -1.73
N SER A 182 3.57 -3.55 -0.84
CA SER A 182 4.48 -3.09 0.19
C SER A 182 5.53 -4.10 0.66
N SER A 183 6.79 -3.64 0.63
CA SER A 183 7.91 -4.36 1.24
C SER A 183 8.32 -3.70 2.56
N LYS A 184 8.36 -4.51 3.63
CA LYS A 184 8.84 -4.09 4.97
C LYS A 184 10.28 -4.56 5.16
N LYS A 185 11.18 -3.62 5.46
CA LYS A 185 12.57 -3.90 5.85
C LYS A 185 12.82 -3.38 7.25
N SER A 186 12.93 -4.29 8.19
CA SER A 186 13.39 -3.99 9.55
C SER A 186 14.89 -3.71 9.54
N GLY A 187 15.30 -2.58 10.08
CA GLY A 187 16.70 -2.25 10.26
C GLY A 187 17.28 -3.01 11.45
N SER A 188 18.38 -3.74 11.23
CA SER A 188 19.31 -4.11 12.30
C SER A 188 20.20 -2.89 12.56
N GLU A 189 19.70 -1.90 13.28
CA GLU A 189 20.60 -0.92 13.91
C GLU A 189 21.48 -1.69 14.92
N GLY A 190 22.74 -1.26 15.10
CA GLY A 190 23.74 -1.97 15.91
C GLY A 190 23.24 -2.34 17.32
N SER A 191 23.93 -3.29 17.97
CA SER A 191 23.52 -4.01 19.20
C SER A 191 23.14 -3.16 20.43
N LEU A 192 23.22 -1.82 20.35
CA LEU A 192 22.94 -0.88 21.43
C LEU A 192 21.74 0.05 21.15
N SER A 193 21.11 0.01 19.98
CA SER A 193 19.92 0.81 19.72
C SER A 193 18.70 0.19 20.42
N LEU A 194 18.15 0.91 21.41
CA LEU A 194 16.90 0.55 22.09
C LEU A 194 15.65 0.87 21.26
N ASN A 195 15.82 1.62 20.17
CA ASN A 195 14.76 1.94 19.22
C ASN A 195 14.74 0.94 18.08
N TRP A 196 13.54 0.51 17.71
CA TRP A 196 13.30 -0.30 16.52
C TRP A 196 12.85 0.58 15.37
N LYS A 197 13.60 0.55 14.27
CA LYS A 197 13.27 1.24 13.03
C LYS A 197 12.80 0.25 11.97
N GLN A 198 11.60 0.46 11.47
CA GLN A 198 11.04 -0.28 10.35
C GLN A 198 10.91 0.66 9.16
N ARG A 199 11.48 0.26 8.02
CA ARG A 199 11.28 0.96 6.75
C ARG A 199 10.28 0.21 5.91
N GLU A 200 9.40 0.95 5.27
CA GLU A 200 8.35 0.38 4.42
C GLU A 200 8.40 1.08 3.06
N TYR A 201 8.43 0.29 2.00
CA TYR A 201 8.32 0.77 0.63
C TYR A 201 6.91 0.42 0.18
N THR A 202 6.17 1.40 -0.32
CA THR A 202 4.85 1.21 -0.90
C THR A 202 4.86 1.67 -2.35
N GLU A 203 4.35 0.82 -3.23
CA GLU A 203 4.29 1.09 -4.66
C GLU A 203 2.94 0.67 -5.26
N ILE A 204 2.33 1.54 -6.05
CA ILE A 204 1.16 1.24 -6.87
C ILE A 204 1.56 1.49 -8.32
N ARG A 205 1.40 0.48 -9.17
CA ARG A 205 1.65 0.55 -10.62
C ARG A 205 0.35 0.34 -11.37
N PHE A 206 0.10 1.19 -12.36
CA PHE A 206 -1.06 1.12 -13.23
C PHE A 206 -0.63 1.26 -14.69
N ASN A 207 -1.11 0.36 -15.56
CA ASN A 207 -0.85 0.29 -17.00
C ASN A 207 0.65 0.37 -17.37
N GLU A 208 1.53 -0.21 -16.56
CA GLU A 208 2.97 -0.24 -16.84
C GLU A 208 3.32 -1.42 -17.77
N MET A 209 3.34 -1.17 -19.08
CA MET A 209 3.49 -2.19 -20.12
C MET A 209 4.70 -3.11 -19.93
N ARG A 210 5.82 -2.60 -19.41
CA ARG A 210 7.04 -3.40 -19.17
C ARG A 210 6.91 -4.39 -18.02
N SER A 211 5.91 -4.21 -17.18
CA SER A 211 5.61 -5.03 -15.99
C SER A 211 4.35 -5.88 -16.20
N ILE A 212 3.83 -5.97 -17.42
CA ILE A 212 2.69 -6.84 -17.73
C ILE A 212 3.19 -8.28 -17.85
N GLN A 213 2.52 -9.19 -17.15
CA GLN A 213 2.79 -10.61 -17.20
C GLN A 213 2.50 -11.18 -18.59
N SER A 214 3.28 -12.17 -19.03
CA SER A 214 3.16 -12.76 -20.37
C SER A 214 1.78 -13.40 -20.61
N SER A 215 1.25 -14.04 -19.57
CA SER A 215 -0.10 -14.60 -19.53
C SER A 215 -1.19 -13.52 -19.73
N LEU A 216 -1.00 -12.34 -19.14
CA LEU A 216 -1.91 -11.19 -19.31
C LEU A 216 -1.71 -10.55 -20.69
N GLN A 217 -0.49 -10.48 -21.20
CA GLN A 217 -0.21 -9.96 -22.53
C GLN A 217 -0.95 -10.77 -23.60
N SER A 218 -0.86 -12.10 -23.56
CA SER A 218 -1.63 -12.98 -24.46
C SER A 218 -3.15 -12.82 -24.35
N THR A 219 -3.62 -12.37 -23.19
CA THR A 219 -5.01 -12.05 -22.91
C THR A 219 -5.36 -10.70 -23.54
N LEU A 220 -4.48 -9.69 -23.50
CA LEU A 220 -4.72 -8.36 -24.06
C LEU A 220 -4.54 -8.29 -25.59
N ASP A 221 -3.68 -9.12 -26.17
CA ASP A 221 -3.37 -9.15 -27.61
C ASP A 221 -4.51 -9.68 -28.51
N ARG A 222 -5.70 -9.95 -27.95
CA ARG A 222 -6.86 -10.38 -28.73
C ARG A 222 -7.54 -9.18 -29.39
N ASP A 223 -7.94 -9.33 -30.65
CA ASP A 223 -8.52 -8.26 -31.48
C ASP A 223 -9.80 -7.62 -30.91
N ASP A 224 -10.52 -8.33 -30.03
CA ASP A 224 -11.77 -7.89 -29.41
C ASP A 224 -11.57 -7.00 -28.17
N ARG A 225 -10.32 -6.78 -27.75
CA ARG A 225 -9.98 -6.06 -26.51
C ARG A 225 -9.28 -4.76 -26.82
N HIS A 226 -9.69 -3.73 -26.08
CA HIS A 226 -9.19 -2.39 -26.26
C HIS A 226 -8.74 -1.82 -24.93
N ALA A 227 -7.57 -1.19 -24.91
CA ALA A 227 -7.14 -0.39 -23.78
C ALA A 227 -8.10 0.79 -23.60
N VAL A 228 -8.45 1.12 -22.35
CA VAL A 228 -9.32 2.26 -22.04
C VAL A 228 -8.46 3.53 -21.99
N PRO A 229 -8.73 4.56 -22.81
CA PRO A 229 -8.16 5.89 -22.63
C PRO A 229 -8.34 6.42 -21.20
N ILE A 230 -7.25 6.80 -20.56
CA ILE A 230 -7.24 7.28 -19.18
C ILE A 230 -7.17 8.80 -19.18
N SER A 231 -8.11 9.44 -18.48
CA SER A 231 -8.18 10.89 -18.30
C SER A 231 -7.50 11.34 -17.01
N ALA A 232 -7.58 10.55 -15.94
CA ALA A 232 -6.89 10.84 -14.69
C ALA A 232 -6.69 9.58 -13.84
N VAL A 233 -5.67 9.61 -12.98
CA VAL A 233 -5.41 8.59 -11.96
C VAL A 233 -5.19 9.29 -10.62
N HIS A 234 -6.00 8.91 -9.64
CA HIS A 234 -5.95 9.36 -8.26
C HIS A 234 -5.53 8.18 -7.39
N ALA A 235 -4.38 8.28 -6.74
CA ALA A 235 -3.91 7.29 -5.78
C ALA A 235 -3.87 7.90 -4.38
N PHE A 236 -4.69 7.37 -3.48
CA PHE A 236 -4.70 7.69 -2.06
C PHE A 236 -4.02 6.56 -1.28
N LEU A 237 -3.01 6.92 -0.49
CA LEU A 237 -2.43 6.04 0.50
C LEU A 237 -2.79 6.54 1.89
N LEU A 238 -3.53 5.74 2.64
CA LEU A 238 -3.96 6.05 3.99
C LEU A 238 -3.07 5.32 4.99
N ARG A 239 -2.43 6.08 5.87
CA ARG A 239 -1.44 5.57 6.84
C ARG A 239 -1.63 6.17 8.22
N ASP A 240 -1.31 5.40 9.25
CA ASP A 240 -1.19 5.92 10.61
C ASP A 240 -0.13 7.03 10.65
N MET A 241 -0.41 8.13 11.34
CA MET A 241 0.48 9.29 11.51
C MET A 241 1.83 8.96 12.15
N ALA A 242 1.96 7.81 12.81
CA ALA A 242 3.24 7.32 13.30
C ALA A 242 4.23 6.96 12.18
N PHE A 243 3.78 6.90 10.91
CA PHE A 243 4.63 6.69 9.74
C PHE A 243 5.05 8.01 9.15
N GLU A 244 6.35 8.25 9.13
CA GLU A 244 6.95 9.40 8.49
C GLU A 244 7.26 9.08 7.03
N LEU A 245 6.83 9.93 6.11
CA LEU A 245 7.22 9.85 4.70
C LEU A 245 8.68 10.30 4.56
N LEU A 246 9.58 9.37 4.23
CA LEU A 246 11.00 9.66 4.01
C LEU A 246 11.29 10.15 2.58
N ALA A 247 10.63 9.54 1.59
CA ALA A 247 10.84 9.86 0.18
C ALA A 247 9.65 9.40 -0.66
N ALA A 248 9.42 10.07 -1.78
CA ALA A 248 8.51 9.61 -2.82
C ALA A 248 9.14 9.89 -4.19
N HIS A 249 8.84 9.06 -5.20
CA HIS A 249 9.35 9.29 -6.55
C HIS A 249 8.84 10.62 -7.13
N SER A 250 7.55 10.87 -6.92
CA SER A 250 6.90 12.16 -7.17
C SER A 250 6.34 12.69 -5.85
N PRO A 251 6.49 13.98 -5.53
CA PRO A 251 5.87 14.54 -4.34
C PRO A 251 4.34 14.34 -4.39
N PRO A 252 3.70 14.01 -3.26
CA PRO A 252 2.25 13.92 -3.23
C PRO A 252 1.63 15.28 -3.59
N TYR A 253 0.58 15.25 -4.42
CA TYR A 253 -0.21 16.41 -4.79
C TYR A 253 -0.83 17.08 -3.56
N LYS A 254 -1.30 16.27 -2.60
CA LYS A 254 -1.88 16.74 -1.34
C LYS A 254 -1.58 15.77 -0.21
N VAL A 255 -1.28 16.30 0.98
CA VAL A 255 -1.17 15.54 2.22
C VAL A 255 -2.13 16.16 3.24
N ARG A 256 -2.97 15.36 3.87
CA ARG A 256 -3.94 15.83 4.88
C ARG A 256 -4.21 14.78 5.95
N LEU A 257 -4.70 15.22 7.11
CA LEU A 257 -5.30 14.31 8.08
C LEU A 257 -6.65 13.81 7.56
N LEU A 258 -6.99 12.58 7.92
CA LEU A 258 -8.27 11.98 7.60
C LEU A 258 -9.36 12.62 8.45
N GLU A 259 -10.42 13.07 7.79
CA GLU A 259 -11.57 13.71 8.42
C GLU A 259 -12.44 12.64 9.09
N ALA A 260 -12.12 12.26 10.34
CA ALA A 260 -12.72 11.10 11.01
C ALA A 260 -14.25 11.08 11.02
N ASP A 261 -14.89 12.24 11.24
CA ASP A 261 -16.35 12.36 11.23
C ASP A 261 -16.94 12.13 9.83
N LEU A 262 -16.25 12.61 8.79
CA LEU A 262 -16.65 12.39 7.40
C LEU A 262 -16.54 10.91 7.02
N TRP A 263 -15.53 10.20 7.50
CA TRP A 263 -15.29 8.81 7.11
C TRP A 263 -15.87 7.78 8.08
N ARG A 264 -16.68 8.23 9.05
CA ARG A 264 -17.27 7.35 10.07
C ARG A 264 -18.20 6.31 9.45
N GLY A 265 -17.89 5.04 9.71
CA GLY A 265 -18.62 3.90 9.17
C GLY A 265 -18.41 3.67 7.67
N TYR A 266 -17.32 4.20 7.10
CA TYR A 266 -16.80 3.80 5.78
C TYR A 266 -15.71 2.73 5.89
N ALA A 267 -14.74 2.96 6.77
CA ALA A 267 -13.73 1.96 7.09
C ALA A 267 -14.37 0.83 7.91
N PRO A 268 -13.92 -0.43 7.75
CA PRO A 268 -14.33 -1.53 8.62
C PRO A 268 -13.98 -1.23 10.08
N GLU A 269 -14.74 -1.80 11.02
CA GLU A 269 -14.55 -1.57 12.46
C GLU A 269 -13.14 -1.96 12.96
N THR A 270 -12.44 -2.84 12.22
CA THR A 270 -11.07 -3.25 12.51
C THR A 270 -10.07 -2.09 12.50
N PHE A 271 -10.32 -1.01 11.75
CA PHE A 271 -9.47 0.18 11.77
C PHE A 271 -9.55 0.97 13.08
N GLY A 272 -10.45 0.55 13.98
CA GLY A 272 -10.68 1.15 15.28
C GLY A 272 -11.52 2.42 15.22
N SER A 273 -11.84 2.94 16.40
CA SER A 273 -12.64 4.15 16.57
C SER A 273 -11.89 5.45 16.29
N ASP A 274 -10.56 5.41 16.16
CA ASP A 274 -9.71 6.59 15.99
C ASP A 274 -9.21 6.73 14.55
N LEU A 275 -10.13 7.02 13.64
CA LEU A 275 -9.83 7.34 12.24
C LEU A 275 -9.03 8.66 12.11
N GLY A 276 -9.02 9.51 13.14
CA GLY A 276 -8.36 10.82 13.11
C GLY A 276 -6.83 10.75 13.07
N ARG A 277 -6.24 9.60 13.42
CA ARG A 277 -4.79 9.38 13.34
C ARG A 277 -4.29 9.08 11.92
N PHE A 278 -5.17 8.92 10.94
CA PHE A 278 -4.75 8.59 9.59
C PHE A 278 -4.34 9.84 8.83
N VAL A 279 -3.22 9.75 8.13
CA VAL A 279 -2.74 10.71 7.14
C VAL A 279 -3.04 10.14 5.76
N VAL A 280 -3.62 10.98 4.92
CA VAL A 280 -3.92 10.70 3.52
C VAL A 280 -2.85 11.35 2.65
N TYR A 281 -2.10 10.52 1.94
CA TYR A 281 -1.18 10.95 0.89
C TYR A 281 -1.86 10.77 -0.46
N HIS A 282 -2.00 11.84 -1.23
CA HIS A 282 -2.70 11.85 -2.51
C HIS A 282 -1.73 12.16 -3.65
N TRP A 283 -1.63 11.23 -4.60
CA TRP A 283 -1.01 11.46 -5.89
C TRP A 283 -2.09 11.58 -6.96
N LYS A 284 -1.92 12.57 -7.85
CA LYS A 284 -2.84 12.85 -8.95
C LYS A 284 -2.02 12.99 -10.23
N LYS A 285 -2.45 12.31 -11.28
CA LYS A 285 -1.93 12.49 -12.64
C LYS A 285 -3.11 12.63 -13.60
N GLU A 286 -3.14 13.71 -14.36
CA GLU A 286 -4.17 14.01 -15.35
C GLU A 286 -3.60 13.93 -16.76
N PHE A 287 -4.45 13.58 -17.71
CA PHE A 287 -4.13 13.40 -19.12
C PHE A 287 -5.20 14.10 -19.95
N ASP A 288 -4.79 15.16 -20.63
CA ASP A 288 -5.64 15.91 -21.56
C ASP A 288 -4.90 16.06 -22.90
N PRO A 289 -5.34 15.38 -23.97
CA PRO A 289 -6.51 14.51 -24.05
C PRO A 289 -6.33 13.15 -23.32
N PRO A 290 -7.42 12.38 -23.07
CA PRO A 290 -7.32 11.03 -22.52
C PRO A 290 -6.49 10.10 -23.42
N MET A 291 -5.60 9.30 -22.82
CA MET A 291 -4.65 8.46 -23.58
C MET A 291 -4.65 7.01 -23.07
N ALA A 292 -4.58 6.04 -23.98
CA ALA A 292 -4.67 4.62 -23.65
C ALA A 292 -3.33 3.98 -23.25
N ASP A 293 -2.20 4.57 -23.64
CA ASP A 293 -0.84 4.03 -23.50
C ASP A 293 -0.09 4.57 -22.27
N GLN A 294 -0.79 5.23 -21.36
CA GLN A 294 -0.15 5.90 -20.23
C GLN A 294 0.01 4.99 -19.02
N SER A 295 1.25 4.94 -18.50
CA SER A 295 1.55 4.30 -17.23
C SER A 295 1.63 5.31 -16.08
N VAL A 296 1.24 4.85 -14.90
CA VAL A 296 1.32 5.60 -13.65
C VAL A 296 1.99 4.74 -12.59
N VAL A 297 3.06 5.27 -12.01
CA VAL A 297 3.77 4.64 -10.89
C VAL A 297 3.78 5.61 -9.72
N VAL A 298 3.24 5.16 -8.60
CA VAL A 298 3.23 5.88 -7.33
C VAL A 298 4.11 5.12 -6.36
N PHE A 299 5.28 5.67 -6.05
CA PHE A 299 6.24 5.08 -5.12
C PHE A 299 6.45 6.00 -3.93
N ALA A 300 6.37 5.43 -2.73
CA ALA A 300 6.60 6.12 -1.48
C ALA A 300 7.35 5.24 -0.47
N LYS A 301 8.23 5.85 0.31
CA LYS A 301 9.04 5.22 1.35
C LYS A 301 8.69 5.83 2.69
N PHE A 302 8.34 4.98 3.64
CA PHE A 302 7.99 5.35 4.99
C PHE A 302 8.96 4.80 6.02
N SER A 303 9.04 5.48 7.16
CA SER A 303 9.74 5.03 8.36
C SER A 303 8.77 4.99 9.52
N TYR A 304 8.89 3.95 10.32
CA TYR A 304 8.23 3.83 11.61
C TYR A 304 9.29 3.56 12.66
N GLU A 305 9.25 4.36 13.74
CA GLU A 305 10.14 4.20 14.88
C GLU A 305 9.29 3.94 16.12
N SER A 306 9.63 2.87 16.84
CA SER A 306 8.98 2.52 18.09
C SER A 306 10.02 2.33 19.17
N ALA A 307 9.87 3.09 20.26
CA ALA A 307 10.71 2.98 21.44
C ALA A 307 10.27 1.77 22.26
N LYS A 308 11.20 0.86 22.57
CA LYS A 308 10.94 -0.22 23.51
C LYS A 308 11.13 0.30 24.93
N VAL A 309 10.12 0.97 25.48
CA VAL A 309 10.16 1.54 26.84
C VAL A 309 10.65 0.50 27.87
N TYR A 310 10.23 -0.76 27.74
CA TYR A 310 10.71 -1.83 28.62
C TYR A 310 12.24 -2.03 28.56
N ALA A 311 12.84 -1.89 27.37
CA ALA A 311 14.28 -2.07 27.19
C ALA A 311 15.06 -0.93 27.83
N TYR A 312 14.50 0.30 27.84
CA TYR A 312 15.03 1.42 28.63
C TYR A 312 14.96 1.13 30.13
N VAL A 313 13.82 0.64 30.63
CA VAL A 313 13.66 0.28 32.05
C VAL A 313 14.68 -0.78 32.47
N VAL A 314 14.83 -1.85 31.68
CA VAL A 314 15.83 -2.90 31.92
C VAL A 314 17.25 -2.31 31.86
N GLY A 315 17.54 -1.43 30.90
CA GLY A 315 18.83 -0.76 30.80
C GLY A 315 19.18 0.07 32.03
N ILE A 316 18.21 0.82 32.57
CA ILE A 316 18.38 1.61 33.81
C ILE A 316 18.64 0.69 35.01
N ILE A 317 17.90 -0.42 35.13
CA ILE A 317 18.10 -1.39 36.22
C ILE A 317 19.51 -2.00 36.14
N LEU A 318 19.95 -2.41 34.95
CA LEU A 318 21.29 -2.97 34.76
C LEU A 318 22.39 -1.95 35.07
N LEU A 319 22.21 -0.69 34.67
CA LEU A 319 23.15 0.39 34.98
C LEU A 319 23.22 0.68 36.49
N GLY A 320 22.07 0.64 37.19
CA GLY A 320 22.02 0.77 38.64
C GLY A 320 22.71 -0.40 39.36
N ALA A 321 22.49 -1.63 38.87
CA ALA A 321 23.11 -2.84 39.43
C ALA A 321 24.63 -2.84 39.22
N THR A 322 25.13 -2.45 38.03
CA THR A 322 26.56 -2.35 37.77
C THR A 322 27.21 -1.22 38.57
N GLY A 323 26.56 -0.07 38.72
CA GLY A 323 27.02 1.01 39.59
C GLY A 323 27.17 0.57 41.04
N SER A 324 26.16 -0.15 41.56
CA SER A 324 26.20 -0.70 42.93
C SER A 324 27.31 -1.73 43.11
N ALA A 325 27.50 -2.63 42.14
CA ALA A 325 28.58 -3.61 42.16
C ALA A 325 29.97 -2.94 42.12
N LEU A 326 30.15 -1.93 41.28
CA LEU A 326 31.39 -1.15 41.19
C LEU A 326 31.69 -0.41 42.49
N GLN A 327 30.68 0.19 43.13
CA GLN A 327 30.83 0.82 44.44
C GLN A 327 31.27 -0.19 45.51
N ALA A 328 30.64 -1.37 45.56
CA ALA A 328 30.99 -2.42 46.51
C ALA A 328 32.42 -2.93 46.32
N VAL A 329 32.86 -3.12 45.07
CA VAL A 329 34.25 -3.47 44.75
C VAL A 329 35.20 -2.35 45.17
N SER A 330 34.86 -1.09 44.88
CA SER A 330 35.67 0.08 45.25
C SER A 330 35.85 0.19 46.77
N MET A 331 34.76 0.08 47.55
CA MET A 331 34.84 0.08 49.02
C MET A 331 35.66 -1.09 49.56
N SER A 332 35.53 -2.27 48.95
CA SER A 332 36.30 -3.46 49.33
C SER A 332 37.81 -3.27 49.08
N LEU A 333 38.18 -2.66 47.95
CA LEU A 333 39.57 -2.32 47.61
C LEU A 333 40.15 -1.19 48.48
N CYS A 334 39.31 -0.26 48.95
CA CYS A 334 39.72 0.83 49.83
C CYS A 334 40.05 0.33 51.25
N ASN A 335 39.40 -0.75 51.69
CA ASN A 335 39.68 -1.41 52.97
C ASN A 335 40.86 -2.39 52.93
N TRP A 336 41.54 -2.53 51.78
CA TRP A 336 42.70 -3.40 51.65
C TRP A 336 44.00 -2.66 52.01
N PRO A 337 44.98 -3.33 52.65
CA PRO A 337 46.30 -2.75 52.84
C PRO A 337 46.93 -2.44 51.47
N ALA A 338 47.60 -1.29 51.36
CA ALA A 338 48.01 -0.66 50.09
C ALA A 338 48.73 -1.58 49.10
N TRP A 339 49.48 -2.57 49.59
CA TRP A 339 50.19 -3.54 48.75
C TRP A 339 49.26 -4.46 47.93
N ARG A 340 48.06 -4.81 48.45
CA ARG A 340 47.09 -5.63 47.70
C ARG A 340 46.40 -4.83 46.61
N SER A 341 46.11 -3.55 46.87
CA SER A 341 45.53 -2.64 45.87
C SER A 341 46.51 -2.39 44.73
N LEU A 342 47.82 -2.29 45.02
CA LEU A 342 48.88 -2.22 44.01
C LEU A 342 49.01 -3.51 43.17
N MET A 343 48.91 -4.70 43.78
CA MET A 343 48.90 -5.96 43.03
C MET A 343 47.70 -6.08 42.08
N LEU A 344 46.53 -5.61 42.51
CA LEU A 344 45.30 -5.68 41.71
C LEU A 344 45.33 -4.68 40.56
N LEU A 345 45.87 -3.47 40.77
CA LEU A 345 46.15 -2.52 39.69
C LEU A 345 47.17 -3.08 38.70
N ALA A 346 48.24 -3.73 39.17
CA ALA A 346 49.23 -4.38 38.31
C ALA A 346 48.62 -5.54 37.50
N LEU A 347 47.71 -6.32 38.10
CA LEU A 347 46.97 -7.38 37.40
C LEU A 347 46.03 -6.80 36.33
N CYS A 348 45.27 -5.74 36.64
CA CYS A 348 44.43 -5.05 35.67
C CYS A 348 45.25 -4.45 34.52
N TRP A 349 46.41 -3.88 34.82
CA TRP A 349 47.35 -3.38 33.81
C TRP A 349 47.90 -4.51 32.95
N ALA A 350 48.27 -5.65 33.54
CA ALA A 350 48.71 -6.83 32.80
C ALA A 350 47.61 -7.40 31.90
N VAL A 351 46.36 -7.45 32.37
CA VAL A 351 45.21 -7.90 31.56
C VAL A 351 44.92 -6.92 30.42
N LEU A 352 44.97 -5.60 30.66
CA LEU A 352 44.80 -4.59 29.62
C LEU A 352 45.93 -4.64 28.59
N TYR A 353 47.17 -4.80 29.05
CA TYR A 353 48.35 -4.96 28.19
C TYR A 353 48.25 -6.23 27.33
N LEU A 354 47.83 -7.35 27.93
CA LEU A 354 47.59 -8.60 27.22
C LEU A 354 46.39 -8.49 26.25
N TRP A 355 45.35 -7.71 26.57
CA TRP A 355 44.24 -7.45 25.65
C TRP A 355 44.71 -6.62 24.44
N THR A 356 45.51 -5.57 24.66
CA THR A 356 46.08 -4.80 23.54
C THR A 356 46.98 -5.65 22.65
N ASP A 357 47.81 -6.52 23.23
CA ASP A 357 48.65 -7.47 22.47
C ASP A 357 47.82 -8.53 21.73
N TRP A 358 46.73 -9.04 22.32
CA TRP A 358 45.80 -9.96 21.65
C TRP A 358 45.06 -9.32 20.47
N SER A 359 44.73 -8.04 20.58
CA SER A 359 44.10 -7.29 19.48
C SER A 359 45.05 -7.09 18.29
N ASP A 360 46.36 -6.94 18.55
CA ASP A 360 47.40 -6.90 17.52
C ASP A 360 47.77 -8.30 17.00
N LEU A 361 47.67 -9.34 17.83
CA LEU A 361 47.85 -10.74 17.41
C LEU A 361 46.73 -11.21 16.47
N LEU A 362 45.48 -10.84 16.76
CA LEU A 362 44.32 -11.10 15.90
C LEU A 362 44.41 -10.36 14.56
N ARG A 363 44.93 -9.12 14.55
CA ARG A 363 45.24 -8.38 13.31
C ARG A 363 46.36 -9.04 12.49
N ARG A 364 47.33 -9.68 13.15
CA ARG A 364 48.44 -10.39 12.48
C ARG A 364 48.05 -11.78 11.97
N PHE A 365 47.08 -12.46 12.58
CA PHE A 365 46.69 -13.84 12.22
C PHE A 365 45.39 -14.00 11.42
N GLY A 366 44.59 -12.96 11.22
CA GLY A 366 43.45 -13.08 10.32
C GLY A 366 42.77 -11.76 10.05
N TRP A 367 43.09 -11.13 8.91
CA TRP A 367 42.17 -10.42 7.99
C TRP A 367 42.93 -9.83 6.77
N ALA A 368 43.85 -10.60 6.18
CA ALA A 368 44.51 -10.24 4.91
C ALA A 368 43.94 -11.01 3.69
N ARG A 369 42.87 -11.79 3.83
CA ARG A 369 42.17 -12.42 2.70
C ARG A 369 40.67 -12.38 2.92
N LEU A 370 40.00 -11.40 2.31
CA LEU A 370 38.70 -11.52 1.63
C LEU A 370 38.19 -10.12 1.23
N SER A 371 38.87 -9.48 0.27
CA SER A 371 38.27 -8.43 -0.58
C SER A 371 39.10 -8.21 -1.86
N LYS A 372 39.25 -9.25 -2.68
CA LYS A 372 39.45 -9.05 -4.12
C LYS A 372 38.10 -9.27 -4.81
N GLY A 373 37.35 -8.19 -4.99
CA GLY A 373 36.24 -8.15 -5.95
C GLY A 373 36.76 -8.30 -7.38
N PRO A 374 35.91 -8.74 -8.33
CA PRO A 374 36.32 -9.01 -9.69
C PRO A 374 36.68 -7.71 -10.41
N ARG A 375 37.84 -7.71 -11.09
CA ARG A 375 38.22 -6.64 -12.01
C ARG A 375 37.33 -6.69 -13.25
N LYS A 376 36.75 -5.54 -13.59
CA LYS A 376 36.13 -5.26 -14.89
C LYS A 376 37.13 -5.55 -16.02
N LYS A 377 36.67 -6.33 -17.01
CA LYS A 377 36.89 -6.07 -18.43
C LYS A 377 35.53 -6.10 -19.10
#